data_AF-A0A897NIR7-F1
#
_entry.id   AF-A0A897NIR7-F1
#
_cell.length_a   1.000
_cell.length_b   1.000
_cell.length_c   1.000
_cell.angle_alpha   90.00
_cell.angle_beta   90.00
_cell.angle_gamma   90.00
#
_symmetry.space_group_name_H-M   'P 1'
#
loop_
_entity.id
_entity.type
_entity.pdbx_description
1 polymer ?
#
loop_
_entity_poly.entity_id
_entity_poly.type
_entity_poly.pdbx_seq_one_letter_code
_entity_poly.pdbx_strand_id
1 'polypeptide(L)'
;MHEANPYLKEDIRTIEDFLEHESLAISSNPFVFNGLCKNFDHTDDLRDRGFMIFEDASDPITDFDDYGGDSNIIGSILEGIGFENSVIEEYLNFVLSDGKPIRSLANGLSFKINGSEMAPEDGQHRFARTITNHVREFMKRDPDIFTFANYMDAHAPLNISEEALNEFSPTKSIDELPIGVRGQTVHESTDTGLSEQMFDLYKAVIWDLDRIITPLVRDAVESGSFVVITADHGNWFRRDRELDEERIHVPLVIFSPYREPGEIEETVNLRSLPKTTADELGIDNDFDGYNLLDVSEDKLSVTELIHDPSNPGSPVEPFGQSNQSIRHDIAVVKGDSRMDYVDGFKKVRGDLDEELKDHIRKIRSEDVTFEPTNDSADSDRKDRLRQLGYLE
;
A
#
# COMPACT_ATOMS: atom_id res chain seq x y z
N MET A 1 -6.40 4.68 11.97
CA MET A 1 -5.57 4.37 10.79
C MET A 1 -4.74 5.59 10.51
N HIS A 2 -3.42 5.53 10.53
CA HIS A 2 -2.63 6.70 10.22
C HIS A 2 -2.21 6.63 8.76
N GLU A 3 -2.74 7.54 7.94
CA GLU A 3 -2.22 7.78 6.61
C GLU A 3 -0.99 8.69 6.77
N ALA A 4 0.07 8.08 7.32
CA ALA A 4 1.41 8.62 7.30
C ALA A 4 2.18 7.77 6.29
N ASN A 5 2.77 8.41 5.28
CA ASN A 5 3.82 7.81 4.46
C ASN A 5 4.74 7.02 5.40
N PRO A 6 4.90 5.69 5.24
CA PRO A 6 5.74 4.90 6.13
C PRO A 6 7.19 5.17 5.75
N TYR A 7 7.65 6.39 6.04
CA TYR A 7 9.06 6.57 6.24
C TYR A 7 9.37 6.08 7.64
N LEU A 8 9.62 4.77 7.70
CA LEU A 8 10.16 4.17 8.89
C LEU A 8 11.59 4.66 9.03
N LYS A 9 11.87 5.43 10.09
CA LYS A 9 13.25 5.63 10.52
C LYS A 9 13.87 4.25 10.73
N GLU A 10 15.16 4.12 10.40
CA GLU A 10 15.91 2.85 10.33
C GLU A 10 15.76 1.95 11.58
N ASP A 11 15.40 2.53 12.73
CA ASP A 11 15.28 1.85 14.02
C ASP A 11 13.90 1.24 14.34
N ILE A 12 12.86 1.40 13.49
CA ILE A 12 11.55 0.78 13.78
C ILE A 12 11.58 -0.68 13.37
N ARG A 13 11.54 -1.56 14.37
CA ARG A 13 11.37 -3.00 14.17
C ARG A 13 9.95 -3.30 13.67
N THR A 14 9.88 -4.10 12.61
CA THR A 14 8.66 -4.65 12.02
C THR A 14 8.32 -5.98 12.67
N ILE A 15 7.13 -6.54 12.40
CA ILE A 15 6.77 -7.87 12.91
C ILE A 15 7.74 -8.95 12.46
N GLU A 16 8.21 -8.86 11.21
CA GLU A 16 9.15 -9.81 10.66
C GLU A 16 10.45 -9.86 11.48
N ASP A 17 10.94 -8.73 12.02
CA ASP A 17 12.19 -8.68 12.81
C ASP A 17 12.13 -9.57 14.08
N PHE A 18 10.94 -10.02 14.47
CA PHE A 18 10.71 -10.89 15.63
C PHE A 18 10.35 -12.33 15.25
N LEU A 19 10.09 -12.62 13.97
CA LEU A 19 9.67 -13.93 13.52
C LEU A 19 10.89 -14.73 13.06
N GLU A 20 11.10 -15.91 13.63
CA GLU A 20 12.15 -16.85 13.19
C GLU A 20 11.58 -17.86 12.15
N HIS A 21 10.78 -17.37 11.20
CA HIS A 21 10.03 -18.20 10.24
C HIS A 21 10.34 -17.80 8.80
N GLU A 22 10.21 -18.75 7.86
CA GLU A 22 10.32 -18.42 6.44
C GLU A 22 9.18 -17.45 6.07
N SER A 23 9.51 -16.33 5.45
CA SER A 23 8.59 -15.21 5.26
C SER A 23 8.41 -14.83 3.79
N LEU A 24 7.17 -14.47 3.43
CA LEU A 24 6.80 -13.98 2.10
C LEU A 24 6.05 -12.65 2.18
N ALA A 25 6.55 -11.63 1.49
CA ALA A 25 5.80 -10.41 1.18
C ALA A 25 5.44 -10.40 -0.31
N ILE A 26 4.16 -10.27 -0.64
CA ILE A 26 3.69 -10.25 -2.03
C ILE A 26 2.69 -9.10 -2.26
N SER A 27 2.95 -8.30 -3.28
CA SER A 27 2.08 -7.17 -3.63
C SER A 27 2.33 -6.65 -5.05
N SER A 28 1.37 -5.91 -5.59
CA SER A 28 1.56 -5.01 -6.72
C SER A 28 1.64 -3.53 -6.30
N ASN A 29 1.63 -3.23 -4.99
CA ASN A 29 1.74 -1.88 -4.45
C ASN A 29 3.22 -1.46 -4.29
N PRO A 30 3.67 -0.38 -4.94
CA PRO A 30 5.03 0.15 -4.75
C PRO A 30 5.44 0.37 -3.31
N PHE A 31 4.51 0.90 -2.51
CA PHE A 31 4.83 1.36 -1.17
C PHE A 31 5.20 0.21 -0.22
N VAL A 32 4.74 -1.01 -0.50
CA VAL A 32 5.13 -2.22 0.25
C VAL A 32 6.64 -2.51 0.09
N PHE A 33 7.23 -2.16 -1.04
CA PHE A 33 8.63 -2.47 -1.33
C PHE A 33 9.60 -1.33 -1.00
N ASN A 34 9.07 -0.20 -0.51
CA ASN A 34 9.85 0.94 0.00
C ASN A 34 10.34 0.70 1.44
N GLY A 35 11.01 -0.44 1.67
CA GLY A 35 11.64 -0.78 2.96
C GLY A 35 10.79 -1.60 3.93
N LEU A 36 9.47 -1.72 3.72
CA LEU A 36 8.61 -2.55 4.58
C LEU A 36 8.89 -4.05 4.41
N CYS A 37 9.43 -4.47 3.27
CA CYS A 37 9.77 -5.85 2.98
C CYS A 37 11.24 -6.21 3.24
N LYS A 38 12.03 -5.31 3.84
CA LYS A 38 13.51 -5.37 3.83
C LYS A 38 14.12 -6.68 4.36
N ASN A 39 13.42 -7.32 5.29
CA ASN A 39 13.91 -8.50 5.97
C ASN A 39 13.18 -9.79 5.56
N PHE A 40 12.11 -9.71 4.75
CA PHE A 40 11.42 -10.91 4.31
C PHE A 40 12.36 -11.81 3.50
N ASP A 41 12.30 -13.13 3.72
CA ASP A 41 13.11 -14.11 2.98
C ASP A 41 12.76 -14.11 1.48
N HIS A 42 11.48 -13.92 1.17
CA HIS A 42 10.97 -13.84 -0.19
C HIS A 42 10.11 -12.59 -0.37
N THR A 43 10.36 -11.86 -1.44
CA THR A 43 9.56 -10.71 -1.85
C THR A 43 9.11 -10.89 -3.29
N ASP A 44 7.81 -10.86 -3.53
CA ASP A 44 7.20 -10.95 -4.85
C ASP A 44 6.55 -9.62 -5.21
N ASP A 45 7.33 -8.77 -5.88
CA ASP A 45 6.82 -7.55 -6.51
C ASP A 45 6.20 -7.89 -7.86
N LEU A 46 4.87 -7.81 -7.91
CA LEU A 46 4.09 -8.15 -9.10
C LEU A 46 4.07 -7.02 -10.14
N ARG A 47 4.66 -5.86 -9.84
CA ARG A 47 4.87 -4.79 -10.83
C ARG A 47 5.99 -5.14 -11.81
N ASP A 48 7.00 -5.87 -11.34
CA ASP A 48 8.32 -5.90 -12.00
C ASP A 48 8.61 -7.16 -12.83
N ARG A 49 7.69 -8.10 -12.99
CA ARG A 49 8.09 -9.46 -13.43
C ARG A 49 7.47 -10.01 -14.70
N GLY A 50 6.92 -9.14 -15.55
CA GLY A 50 6.61 -9.51 -16.94
C GLY A 50 7.80 -9.29 -17.88
N PHE A 51 8.39 -8.09 -17.82
CA PHE A 51 9.34 -7.63 -18.83
C PHE A 51 10.82 -7.86 -18.48
N MET A 52 11.17 -8.08 -17.21
CA MET A 52 12.55 -8.29 -16.81
C MET A 52 13.04 -9.68 -17.29
N ILE A 53 13.87 -9.69 -18.34
CA ILE A 53 14.51 -10.93 -18.84
C ILE A 53 15.66 -11.32 -17.91
N PHE A 54 16.33 -10.33 -17.33
CA PHE A 54 17.47 -10.49 -16.44
C PHE A 54 17.20 -9.73 -15.14
N GLU A 55 16.83 -10.46 -14.09
CA GLU A 55 16.57 -9.92 -12.75
C GLU A 55 17.80 -9.22 -12.13
N ASP A 56 19.00 -9.48 -12.66
CA ASP A 56 20.27 -8.95 -12.17
C ASP A 56 20.79 -7.73 -12.95
N ALA A 57 19.95 -7.07 -13.75
CA ALA A 57 20.29 -5.90 -14.58
C ALA A 57 19.32 -4.74 -14.32
N SER A 58 19.63 -3.55 -14.86
CA SER A 58 18.90 -2.30 -14.61
C SER A 58 17.42 -2.41 -15.01
N ASP A 59 16.54 -1.77 -14.22
CA ASP A 59 15.09 -1.79 -14.39
C ASP A 59 14.63 -0.49 -15.06
N PRO A 60 14.06 -0.55 -16.27
CA PRO A 60 13.64 0.62 -17.01
C PRO A 60 12.49 1.43 -16.36
N ILE A 61 11.79 0.93 -15.34
CA ILE A 61 10.76 1.70 -14.63
C ILE A 61 11.41 2.50 -13.50
N THR A 62 12.04 1.80 -12.55
CA THR A 62 12.63 2.44 -11.36
C THR A 62 13.82 3.33 -11.72
N ASP A 63 14.68 2.91 -12.64
CA ASP A 63 15.89 3.67 -12.99
C ASP A 63 15.63 4.87 -13.92
N PHE A 64 14.43 5.03 -14.52
CA PHE A 64 14.08 6.22 -15.31
C PHE A 64 13.27 7.26 -14.52
N ASP A 65 12.36 6.81 -13.64
CA ASP A 65 11.60 7.72 -12.76
C ASP A 65 12.54 8.47 -11.79
N ASP A 66 13.63 7.82 -11.35
CA ASP A 66 14.68 8.40 -10.48
C ASP A 66 15.41 9.60 -11.11
N TYR A 67 15.42 9.76 -12.44
CA TYR A 67 16.02 10.92 -13.13
C TYR A 67 15.02 12.04 -13.44
N GLY A 68 13.79 11.94 -12.94
CA GLY A 68 12.73 12.93 -13.21
C GLY A 68 12.25 12.89 -14.67
N GLY A 69 12.46 11.75 -15.34
CA GLY A 69 12.08 11.55 -16.73
C GLY A 69 10.58 11.29 -16.87
N ASP A 70 9.95 11.97 -17.83
CA ASP A 70 8.60 11.63 -18.28
C ASP A 70 8.62 10.19 -18.83
N SER A 71 7.80 9.27 -18.35
CA SER A 71 7.75 7.87 -18.84
C SER A 71 7.47 7.74 -20.34
N ASN A 72 7.06 8.84 -20.99
CA ASN A 72 6.98 8.98 -22.45
C ASN A 72 8.33 9.13 -23.17
N ILE A 73 9.45 9.26 -22.45
CA ILE A 73 10.79 9.44 -23.01
C ILE A 73 11.18 8.26 -23.90
N ILE A 74 10.92 7.02 -23.49
CA ILE A 74 11.25 5.83 -24.30
C ILE A 74 10.42 5.78 -25.60
N GLY A 75 9.19 6.29 -25.57
CA GLY A 75 8.36 6.48 -26.78
C GLY A 75 8.99 7.50 -27.73
N SER A 76 9.40 8.66 -27.20
CA SER A 76 10.00 9.74 -27.97
C SER A 76 11.38 9.39 -28.57
N ILE A 77 12.20 8.59 -27.87
CA ILE A 77 13.49 8.07 -28.35
C ILE A 77 13.33 7.25 -29.63
N LEU A 78 12.22 6.53 -29.79
CA LEU A 78 12.08 5.54 -30.86
C LEU A 78 11.13 5.99 -31.98
N GLU A 79 10.32 7.03 -31.77
CA GLU A 79 9.51 7.67 -32.82
C GLU A 79 10.28 8.66 -33.71
N GLY A 80 11.58 8.83 -33.49
CA GLY A 80 12.45 9.59 -34.40
C GLY A 80 12.15 11.09 -34.42
N ILE A 81 11.53 11.61 -33.36
CA ILE A 81 11.32 13.04 -33.17
C ILE A 81 12.60 13.61 -32.56
N GLY A 82 13.12 14.70 -33.14
CA GLY A 82 14.47 15.22 -32.90
C GLY A 82 14.89 15.22 -31.43
N PHE A 83 15.95 14.48 -31.14
CA PHE A 83 16.51 14.34 -29.80
C PHE A 83 17.07 15.65 -29.28
N GLU A 84 16.62 16.07 -28.10
CA GLU A 84 17.45 16.89 -27.22
C GLU A 84 18.55 16.01 -26.62
N ASN A 85 19.77 16.54 -26.45
CA ASN A 85 20.94 15.76 -26.04
C ASN A 85 20.77 15.05 -24.68
N SER A 86 19.91 15.55 -23.80
CA SER A 86 19.65 14.99 -22.46
C SER A 86 19.06 13.58 -22.50
N VAL A 87 18.14 13.33 -23.42
CA VAL A 87 17.40 12.07 -23.50
C VAL A 87 18.29 10.89 -23.95
N ILE A 88 19.25 11.16 -24.86
CA ILE A 88 20.23 10.14 -25.29
C ILE A 88 21.22 9.87 -24.15
N GLU A 89 21.64 10.90 -23.41
CA GLU A 89 22.53 10.73 -22.26
C GLU A 89 21.86 9.92 -21.15
N GLU A 90 20.58 10.17 -20.83
CA GLU A 90 19.80 9.38 -19.87
C GLU A 90 19.66 7.92 -20.31
N TYR A 91 19.32 7.66 -21.57
CA TYR A 91 19.23 6.29 -22.09
C TYR A 91 20.59 5.58 -22.10
N LEU A 92 21.67 6.27 -22.46
CA LEU A 92 23.01 5.72 -22.38
C LEU A 92 23.43 5.46 -20.94
N ASN A 93 23.03 6.31 -20.00
CA ASN A 93 23.27 6.08 -18.57
C ASN A 93 22.50 4.85 -18.08
N PHE A 94 21.23 4.67 -18.46
CA PHE A 94 20.45 3.46 -18.16
C PHE A 94 21.05 2.19 -18.79
N VAL A 95 21.52 2.26 -20.03
CA VAL A 95 22.15 1.11 -20.69
C VAL A 95 23.50 0.82 -20.06
N LEU A 96 24.27 1.83 -19.65
CA LEU A 96 25.62 1.65 -19.13
C LEU A 96 25.67 1.51 -17.60
N SER A 97 24.56 1.75 -16.91
CA SER A 97 24.44 1.54 -15.47
C SER A 97 24.67 0.07 -15.13
N ASP A 98 25.26 -0.15 -13.95
CA ASP A 98 25.54 -1.46 -13.37
C ASP A 98 26.50 -2.37 -14.16
N GLY A 99 27.15 -1.85 -15.21
CA GLY A 99 28.18 -2.58 -15.95
C GLY A 99 27.66 -3.79 -16.73
N LYS A 100 26.33 -3.95 -16.91
CA LYS A 100 25.69 -5.05 -17.64
C LYS A 100 24.88 -4.57 -18.85
N PRO A 101 25.51 -3.86 -19.81
CA PRO A 101 24.76 -3.06 -20.77
C PRO A 101 23.89 -3.82 -21.75
N ILE A 102 24.27 -5.06 -22.06
CA ILE A 102 23.48 -5.91 -22.95
C ILE A 102 22.21 -6.41 -22.24
N ARG A 103 22.28 -6.67 -20.93
CA ARG A 103 21.14 -7.16 -20.15
C ARG A 103 20.16 -6.03 -19.82
N SER A 104 20.65 -4.86 -19.42
CA SER A 104 19.82 -3.67 -19.21
C SER A 104 19.14 -3.23 -20.51
N LEU A 105 19.86 -3.29 -21.65
CA LEU A 105 19.24 -3.08 -22.97
C LEU A 105 18.18 -4.13 -23.30
N ALA A 106 18.42 -5.41 -22.98
CA ALA A 106 17.45 -6.48 -23.20
C ALA A 106 16.21 -6.32 -22.31
N ASN A 107 16.36 -5.89 -21.05
CA ASN A 107 15.25 -5.53 -20.17
C ASN A 107 14.46 -4.34 -20.73
N GLY A 108 15.13 -3.27 -21.17
CA GLY A 108 14.47 -2.11 -21.80
C GLY A 108 13.75 -2.46 -23.11
N LEU A 109 14.31 -3.33 -23.94
CA LEU A 109 13.66 -3.83 -25.15
C LEU A 109 12.48 -4.75 -24.82
N SER A 110 12.62 -5.62 -23.83
CA SER A 110 11.54 -6.47 -23.34
C SER A 110 10.43 -5.65 -22.70
N PHE A 111 10.75 -4.59 -21.97
CA PHE A 111 9.78 -3.63 -21.47
C PHE A 111 9.04 -2.95 -22.62
N LYS A 112 9.71 -2.61 -23.71
CA LYS A 112 9.02 -2.05 -24.88
C LYS A 112 8.15 -3.05 -25.63
N ILE A 113 8.62 -4.28 -25.79
CA ILE A 113 7.93 -5.32 -26.58
C ILE A 113 6.80 -5.95 -25.76
N ASN A 114 7.12 -6.33 -24.53
CA ASN A 114 6.27 -7.08 -23.62
C ASN A 114 5.67 -6.20 -22.53
N GLY A 115 6.20 -5.02 -22.20
CA GLY A 115 5.62 -4.19 -21.13
C GLY A 115 4.22 -3.67 -21.44
N SER A 116 3.85 -3.57 -22.72
CA SER A 116 2.46 -3.33 -23.14
C SER A 116 1.60 -4.61 -23.25
N GLU A 117 2.21 -5.80 -23.37
CA GLU A 117 1.53 -7.10 -23.51
C GLU A 117 1.49 -7.92 -22.19
N MET A 118 2.28 -7.56 -21.18
CA MET A 118 2.44 -8.31 -19.92
C MET A 118 2.02 -7.56 -18.65
N ALA A 119 1.71 -6.26 -18.72
CA ALA A 119 0.45 -5.89 -18.09
C ALA A 119 -0.59 -6.75 -18.81
N PRO A 120 -1.43 -7.56 -18.11
CA PRO A 120 -2.43 -8.38 -18.81
C PRO A 120 -3.09 -7.49 -19.87
N GLU A 121 -3.22 -7.97 -21.12
CA GLU A 121 -3.48 -7.22 -22.39
C GLU A 121 -4.53 -6.09 -22.33
N ASP A 122 -5.22 -5.99 -21.22
CA ASP A 122 -6.29 -5.12 -20.80
C ASP A 122 -5.91 -4.11 -19.68
N GLY A 123 -4.63 -3.95 -19.31
CA GLY A 123 -4.12 -2.91 -18.40
C GLY A 123 -4.55 -3.07 -16.94
N GLN A 124 -4.82 -4.30 -16.50
CA GLN A 124 -5.56 -4.56 -15.25
C GLN A 124 -4.62 -5.01 -14.13
N HIS A 125 -4.57 -4.29 -13.01
CA HIS A 125 -3.88 -4.70 -11.77
C HIS A 125 -4.61 -5.86 -11.06
N ARG A 126 -5.00 -6.90 -11.79
CA ARG A 126 -5.74 -8.07 -11.28
C ARG A 126 -4.79 -9.14 -10.80
N PHE A 127 -4.23 -8.91 -9.63
CA PHE A 127 -3.26 -9.83 -9.07
C PHE A 127 -3.85 -10.75 -8.01
N ALA A 128 -5.11 -10.60 -7.60
CA ALA A 128 -5.67 -11.41 -6.52
C ALA A 128 -5.53 -12.93 -6.74
N ARG A 129 -5.75 -13.43 -7.96
CA ARG A 129 -5.55 -14.86 -8.27
C ARG A 129 -4.08 -15.26 -8.23
N THR A 130 -3.21 -14.42 -8.80
CA THR A 130 -1.76 -14.64 -8.82
C THR A 130 -1.20 -14.68 -7.40
N ILE A 131 -1.51 -13.65 -6.59
CA ILE A 131 -1.18 -13.55 -5.17
C ILE A 131 -1.67 -14.80 -4.45
N THR A 132 -2.96 -15.13 -4.59
CA THR A 132 -3.56 -16.26 -3.90
C THR A 132 -2.90 -17.60 -4.26
N ASN A 133 -2.52 -17.79 -5.52
CA ASN A 133 -1.84 -19.00 -5.95
C ASN A 133 -0.40 -19.05 -5.41
N HIS A 134 0.33 -17.94 -5.44
CA HIS A 134 1.69 -17.87 -4.89
C HIS A 134 1.70 -18.16 -3.40
N VAL A 135 0.80 -17.53 -2.64
CA VAL A 135 0.66 -17.80 -1.20
C VAL A 135 0.33 -19.27 -0.96
N ARG A 136 -0.59 -19.86 -1.74
CA ARG A 136 -0.91 -21.29 -1.61
C ARG A 136 0.28 -22.20 -1.90
N GLU A 137 1.10 -21.89 -2.90
CA GLU A 137 2.32 -22.66 -3.18
C GLU A 137 3.38 -22.47 -2.11
N PHE A 138 3.49 -21.27 -1.53
CA PHE A 138 4.39 -20.98 -0.43
C PHE A 138 3.99 -21.75 0.84
N MET A 139 2.71 -21.74 1.21
CA MET A 139 2.14 -22.53 2.33
C MET A 139 2.38 -24.04 2.22
N LYS A 140 2.69 -24.58 1.03
CA LYS A 140 3.00 -26.01 0.85
C LYS A 140 4.45 -26.35 1.16
N ARG A 141 5.34 -25.35 1.26
CA ARG A 141 6.79 -25.55 1.44
C ARG A 141 7.12 -25.91 2.88
N ASP A 142 6.61 -25.11 3.82
CA ASP A 142 6.84 -25.26 5.24
C ASP A 142 5.52 -24.98 6.00
N PRO A 143 5.15 -25.78 7.02
CA PRO A 143 4.02 -25.47 7.90
C PRO A 143 4.23 -24.22 8.77
N ASP A 144 5.47 -23.75 8.94
CA ASP A 144 5.84 -22.67 9.85
C ASP A 144 6.36 -21.45 9.08
N ILE A 145 5.41 -20.68 8.55
CA ILE A 145 5.67 -19.54 7.66
C ILE A 145 4.92 -18.28 8.09
N PHE A 146 5.47 -17.13 7.70
CA PHE A 146 4.78 -15.85 7.76
C PHE A 146 4.48 -15.35 6.36
N THR A 147 3.27 -14.82 6.13
CA THR A 147 2.91 -14.25 4.83
C THR A 147 2.18 -12.93 4.97
N PHE A 148 2.69 -11.92 4.28
CA PHE A 148 2.03 -10.65 4.04
C PHE A 148 1.59 -10.59 2.57
N ALA A 149 0.27 -10.62 2.34
CA ALA A 149 -0.32 -10.54 1.01
C ALA A 149 -1.17 -9.27 0.88
N ASN A 150 -0.71 -8.31 0.07
CA ASN A 150 -1.40 -7.05 -0.14
C ASN A 150 -2.10 -7.01 -1.51
N TYR A 151 -3.44 -6.96 -1.49
CA TYR A 151 -4.32 -7.02 -2.65
C TYR A 151 -4.73 -5.61 -3.09
N MET A 152 -4.34 -5.21 -4.32
CA MET A 152 -4.63 -3.88 -4.86
C MET A 152 -5.85 -3.84 -5.79
N ASP A 153 -6.53 -4.96 -6.02
CA ASP A 153 -7.60 -5.04 -7.03
C ASP A 153 -8.78 -4.09 -6.72
N ALA A 154 -8.99 -3.73 -5.45
CA ALA A 154 -10.01 -2.77 -5.00
C ALA A 154 -9.56 -1.29 -5.10
N HIS A 155 -8.31 -1.03 -5.49
CA HIS A 155 -7.78 0.31 -5.72
C HIS A 155 -8.05 0.74 -7.18
N ALA A 156 -8.41 2.00 -7.40
CA ALA A 156 -8.61 2.52 -8.75
C ALA A 156 -7.27 2.55 -9.53
N PRO A 157 -7.28 2.33 -10.85
CA PRO A 157 -8.44 2.08 -11.71
C PRO A 157 -9.08 0.70 -11.50
N LEU A 158 -10.40 0.68 -11.33
CA LEU A 158 -11.14 -0.54 -11.01
C LEU A 158 -11.43 -1.37 -12.25
N ASN A 159 -11.60 -2.68 -12.01
CA ASN A 159 -12.02 -3.61 -13.04
C ASN A 159 -12.70 -4.85 -12.47
N ILE A 160 -13.62 -5.47 -13.21
CA ILE A 160 -14.47 -6.58 -12.72
C ILE A 160 -14.48 -7.80 -13.63
N SER A 161 -14.56 -8.99 -13.05
CA SER A 161 -14.75 -10.21 -13.84
C SER A 161 -16.14 -10.25 -14.51
N GLU A 162 -16.30 -11.11 -15.52
CA GLU A 162 -17.61 -11.35 -16.13
C GLU A 162 -18.65 -11.85 -15.11
N GLU A 163 -18.24 -12.67 -14.14
CA GLU A 163 -19.16 -13.14 -13.09
C GLU A 163 -19.63 -11.99 -12.19
N ALA A 164 -18.72 -11.08 -11.80
CA ALA A 164 -19.08 -9.91 -11.02
C ALA A 164 -19.97 -8.93 -11.82
N LEU A 165 -19.70 -8.75 -13.11
CA LEU A 165 -20.56 -7.98 -14.02
C LEU A 165 -21.97 -8.56 -14.08
N ASN A 166 -22.08 -9.89 -14.26
CA ASN A 166 -23.37 -10.57 -14.32
C ASN A 166 -24.15 -10.49 -12.99
N GLU A 167 -23.47 -10.46 -11.86
CA GLU A 167 -24.12 -10.33 -10.55
C GLU A 167 -24.60 -8.90 -10.26
N PHE A 168 -23.73 -7.89 -10.45
CA PHE A 168 -24.00 -6.51 -10.00
C PHE A 168 -24.55 -5.60 -11.09
N SER A 169 -24.42 -5.95 -12.37
CA SER A 169 -24.87 -5.14 -13.49
C SER A 169 -25.29 -6.01 -14.69
N PRO A 170 -26.22 -6.98 -14.53
CA PRO A 170 -26.59 -7.93 -15.59
C PRO A 170 -27.17 -7.28 -16.86
N THR A 171 -27.61 -6.03 -16.77
CA THR A 171 -28.21 -5.28 -17.89
C THR A 171 -27.25 -4.31 -18.55
N LYS A 172 -26.04 -4.11 -18.01
CA LYS A 172 -25.02 -3.21 -18.57
C LYS A 172 -23.93 -4.04 -19.24
N SER A 173 -23.41 -3.53 -20.34
CA SER A 173 -22.15 -4.00 -20.93
C SER A 173 -20.95 -3.40 -20.18
N ILE A 174 -19.79 -4.05 -20.32
CA ILE A 174 -18.54 -3.59 -19.71
C ILE A 174 -18.17 -2.17 -20.14
N ASP A 175 -18.48 -1.80 -21.39
CA ASP A 175 -18.22 -0.48 -21.98
C ASP A 175 -19.09 0.63 -21.39
N GLU A 176 -20.17 0.29 -20.67
CA GLU A 176 -21.06 1.23 -19.98
C GLU A 176 -20.62 1.50 -18.53
N LEU A 177 -19.54 0.86 -18.07
CA LEU A 177 -19.01 1.02 -16.72
C LEU A 177 -17.75 1.91 -16.74
N PRO A 178 -17.48 2.66 -15.65
CA PRO A 178 -16.30 3.50 -15.53
C PRO A 178 -15.01 2.70 -15.25
N ILE A 179 -14.79 1.60 -15.97
CA ILE A 179 -13.60 0.76 -15.86
C ILE A 179 -12.39 1.55 -16.36
N GLY A 180 -11.24 1.37 -15.70
CA GLY A 180 -10.02 2.10 -16.07
C GLY A 180 -9.96 3.55 -15.58
N VAL A 181 -11.04 4.08 -14.98
CA VAL A 181 -11.08 5.46 -14.48
C VAL A 181 -10.24 5.58 -13.20
N ARG A 182 -9.30 6.53 -13.19
CA ARG A 182 -8.43 6.81 -12.03
C ARG A 182 -9.24 7.39 -10.87
N GLY A 183 -8.88 7.04 -9.64
CA GLY A 183 -9.54 7.53 -8.43
C GLY A 183 -9.53 9.06 -8.31
N GLN A 184 -8.40 9.69 -8.65
CA GLN A 184 -8.26 11.14 -8.68
C GLN A 184 -9.25 11.81 -9.64
N THR A 185 -9.46 11.23 -10.83
CA THR A 185 -10.45 11.74 -11.81
C THR A 185 -11.86 11.71 -11.23
N VAL A 186 -12.20 10.68 -10.44
CA VAL A 186 -13.51 10.61 -9.78
C VAL A 186 -13.62 11.67 -8.68
N HIS A 187 -12.56 11.86 -7.89
CA HIS A 187 -12.54 12.83 -6.79
C HIS A 187 -12.62 14.29 -7.28
N GLU A 188 -11.94 14.63 -8.36
CA GLU A 188 -11.96 15.97 -8.97
C GLU A 188 -13.24 16.24 -9.77
N SER A 189 -14.03 15.19 -10.06
CA SER A 189 -15.26 15.32 -10.83
C SER A 189 -16.39 15.92 -10.00
N THR A 190 -17.11 16.88 -10.57
CA THR A 190 -18.39 17.37 -10.01
C THR A 190 -19.58 16.49 -10.40
N ASP A 191 -19.36 15.43 -11.19
CA ASP A 191 -20.40 14.49 -11.61
C ASP A 191 -20.66 13.44 -10.52
N THR A 192 -21.72 13.65 -9.74
CA THR A 192 -22.17 12.69 -8.73
C THR A 192 -22.52 11.33 -9.33
N GLY A 193 -22.98 11.30 -10.59
CA GLY A 193 -23.33 10.06 -11.29
C GLY A 193 -22.11 9.18 -11.57
N LEU A 194 -20.94 9.77 -11.83
CA LEU A 194 -19.69 9.03 -11.96
C LEU A 194 -19.26 8.42 -10.62
N SER A 195 -19.33 9.20 -9.53
CA SER A 195 -18.99 8.69 -8.19
C SER A 195 -19.89 7.56 -7.75
N GLU A 196 -21.19 7.60 -8.07
CA GLU A 196 -22.12 6.50 -7.78
C GLU A 196 -21.80 5.25 -8.58
N GLN A 197 -21.54 5.39 -9.89
CA GLN A 197 -21.17 4.27 -10.75
C GLN A 197 -19.85 3.63 -10.32
N MET A 198 -18.86 4.43 -9.92
CA MET A 198 -17.59 3.93 -9.39
C MET A 198 -17.75 3.20 -8.07
N PHE A 199 -18.64 3.67 -7.19
CA PHE A 199 -18.96 2.97 -5.95
C PHE A 199 -19.69 1.64 -6.19
N ASP A 200 -20.58 1.58 -7.17
CA ASP A 200 -21.21 0.32 -7.58
C ASP A 200 -20.19 -0.66 -8.17
N LEU A 201 -19.28 -0.16 -9.02
CA LEU A 201 -18.17 -0.94 -9.55
C LEU A 201 -17.26 -1.46 -8.43
N TYR A 202 -16.92 -0.62 -7.45
CA TYR A 202 -16.14 -1.01 -6.27
C TYR A 202 -16.77 -2.17 -5.50
N LYS A 203 -18.09 -2.14 -5.25
CA LYS A 203 -18.79 -3.27 -4.59
C LYS A 203 -18.66 -4.57 -5.39
N ALA A 204 -18.77 -4.51 -6.71
CA ALA A 204 -18.62 -5.68 -7.57
C ALA A 204 -17.18 -6.24 -7.53
N VAL A 205 -16.17 -5.36 -7.44
CA VAL A 205 -14.76 -5.77 -7.24
C VAL A 205 -14.57 -6.45 -5.89
N ILE A 206 -15.11 -5.90 -4.80
CA ILE A 206 -15.03 -6.50 -3.46
C ILE A 206 -15.65 -7.90 -3.45
N TRP A 207 -16.80 -8.08 -4.13
CA TRP A 207 -17.42 -9.40 -4.26
C TRP A 207 -16.53 -10.41 -5.00
N ASP A 208 -15.86 -9.97 -6.07
CA ASP A 208 -14.97 -10.87 -6.81
C ASP A 208 -13.73 -11.24 -5.99
N LEU A 209 -13.16 -10.26 -5.26
CA LEU A 209 -12.07 -10.47 -4.31
C LEU A 209 -12.44 -11.49 -3.24
N ASP A 210 -13.61 -11.34 -2.60
CA ASP A 210 -14.10 -12.27 -1.58
C ASP A 210 -14.13 -13.72 -2.10
N ARG A 211 -14.67 -13.91 -3.32
CA ARG A 211 -14.72 -15.22 -3.99
C ARG A 211 -13.33 -15.81 -4.26
N ILE A 212 -12.36 -14.96 -4.62
CA ILE A 212 -10.99 -15.38 -4.94
C ILE A 212 -10.21 -15.74 -3.68
N ILE A 213 -10.33 -14.93 -2.62
CA ILE A 213 -9.51 -15.03 -1.40
C ILE A 213 -10.09 -16.05 -0.41
N THR A 214 -11.41 -16.20 -0.33
CA THR A 214 -12.08 -17.10 0.62
C THR A 214 -11.53 -18.52 0.65
N PRO A 215 -11.26 -19.20 -0.49
CA PRO A 215 -10.67 -20.54 -0.47
C PRO A 215 -9.30 -20.58 0.22
N LEU A 216 -8.44 -19.59 -0.01
CA LEU A 216 -7.12 -19.52 0.63
C LEU A 216 -7.23 -19.30 2.13
N VAL A 217 -8.07 -18.35 2.55
CA VAL A 217 -8.33 -18.08 3.97
C VAL A 217 -8.87 -19.33 4.65
N ARG A 218 -9.82 -20.03 4.02
CA ARG A 218 -10.36 -21.28 4.54
C ARG A 218 -9.28 -22.34 4.71
N ASP A 219 -8.47 -22.57 3.67
CA ASP A 219 -7.38 -23.56 3.71
C ASP A 219 -6.43 -23.24 4.88
N ALA A 220 -6.05 -21.96 5.06
CA ALA A 220 -5.18 -21.50 6.14
C ALA A 220 -5.80 -21.69 7.54
N VAL A 221 -7.07 -21.32 7.71
CA VAL A 221 -7.79 -21.49 8.98
C VAL A 221 -7.97 -22.97 9.32
N GLU A 222 -8.31 -23.81 8.34
CA GLU A 222 -8.44 -25.26 8.52
C GLU A 222 -7.10 -25.95 8.84
N SER A 223 -5.97 -25.38 8.39
CA SER A 223 -4.63 -25.82 8.80
C SER A 223 -4.19 -25.30 10.17
N GLY A 224 -5.01 -24.48 10.85
CA GLY A 224 -4.70 -23.92 12.16
C GLY A 224 -3.79 -22.69 12.12
N SER A 225 -3.71 -21.99 11.00
CA SER A 225 -2.96 -20.73 10.89
C SER A 225 -3.68 -19.57 11.60
N PHE A 226 -2.91 -18.63 12.14
CA PHE A 226 -3.41 -17.33 12.55
C PHE A 226 -3.56 -16.44 11.31
N VAL A 227 -4.78 -15.97 11.02
CA VAL A 227 -5.08 -15.20 9.81
C VAL A 227 -5.70 -13.86 10.17
N VAL A 228 -5.13 -12.78 9.65
CA VAL A 228 -5.68 -11.41 9.77
C VAL A 228 -6.11 -10.93 8.40
N ILE A 229 -7.34 -10.42 8.30
CA ILE A 229 -7.87 -9.75 7.12
C ILE A 229 -8.25 -8.34 7.52
N THR A 230 -7.67 -7.34 6.85
CA THR A 230 -7.97 -5.93 7.10
C THR A 230 -7.77 -5.10 5.83
N ALA A 231 -8.03 -3.80 5.92
CA ALA A 231 -7.70 -2.83 4.89
C ALA A 231 -6.80 -1.74 5.48
N ASP A 232 -5.91 -1.21 4.65
CA ASP A 232 -5.08 -0.05 4.99
C ASP A 232 -5.94 1.21 5.11
N HIS A 233 -6.89 1.39 4.19
CA HIS A 233 -7.91 2.42 4.23
C HIS A 233 -9.25 2.02 3.60
N GLY A 234 -10.29 2.77 3.93
CA GLY A 234 -11.59 2.69 3.28
C GLY A 234 -11.60 3.31 1.89
N ASN A 235 -12.76 3.28 1.25
CA ASN A 235 -12.88 3.60 -0.17
C ASN A 235 -12.75 5.12 -0.45
N TRP A 236 -12.28 5.45 -1.66
CA TRP A 236 -12.07 6.84 -2.09
C TRP A 236 -13.31 7.47 -2.76
N PHE A 237 -14.35 6.68 -3.00
CA PHE A 237 -15.54 7.10 -3.73
C PHE A 237 -16.61 7.54 -2.71
N ARG A 238 -17.13 8.76 -2.83
CA ARG A 238 -18.07 9.37 -1.85
C ARG A 238 -17.44 9.83 -0.52
N ARG A 239 -16.26 10.45 -0.57
CA ARG A 239 -15.69 11.21 0.55
C ARG A 239 -15.80 12.71 0.30
N ASP A 240 -16.07 13.46 1.35
CA ASP A 240 -15.97 14.93 1.37
C ASP A 240 -14.59 15.37 1.89
N ARG A 241 -13.97 14.57 2.77
CA ARG A 241 -12.71 14.88 3.45
C ARG A 241 -11.84 13.63 3.62
N GLU A 242 -10.55 13.88 3.82
CA GLU A 242 -9.55 12.82 4.04
C GLU A 242 -9.73 12.06 5.36
N LEU A 243 -10.39 12.65 6.36
CA LEU A 243 -10.61 12.00 7.64
C LEU A 243 -12.03 11.45 7.79
N ASP A 244 -12.83 11.38 6.72
CA ASP A 244 -14.19 10.86 6.80
C ASP A 244 -14.23 9.42 7.34
N GLU A 245 -15.31 9.08 8.06
CA GLU A 245 -15.45 7.78 8.72
C GLU A 245 -15.30 6.63 7.72
N GLU A 246 -15.89 6.77 6.54
CA GLU A 246 -15.89 5.81 5.44
C GLU A 246 -14.49 5.51 4.90
N ARG A 247 -13.51 6.39 5.16
CA ARG A 247 -12.09 6.17 4.85
C ARG A 247 -11.34 5.58 6.05
N ILE A 248 -11.57 6.07 7.26
CA ILE A 248 -10.70 5.74 8.41
C ILE A 248 -11.20 4.53 9.23
N HIS A 249 -12.44 4.11 9.03
CA HIS A 249 -13.03 2.93 9.64
C HIS A 249 -12.96 1.76 8.65
N VAL A 250 -12.15 0.77 8.99
CA VAL A 250 -11.81 -0.37 8.11
C VAL A 250 -12.25 -1.69 8.71
N PRO A 251 -12.52 -2.71 7.87
CA PRO A 251 -12.77 -4.05 8.35
C PRO A 251 -11.52 -4.61 9.04
N LEU A 252 -11.74 -5.38 10.10
CA LEU A 252 -10.71 -6.18 10.74
C LEU A 252 -11.35 -7.51 11.17
N VAL A 253 -10.87 -8.60 10.58
CA VAL A 253 -11.29 -9.97 10.92
C VAL A 253 -10.04 -10.76 11.28
N ILE A 254 -10.06 -11.40 12.46
CA ILE A 254 -8.94 -12.19 12.96
C ILE A 254 -9.44 -13.62 13.21
N PHE A 255 -8.80 -14.58 12.55
CA PHE A 255 -8.97 -16.00 12.83
C PHE A 255 -7.80 -16.45 13.69
N SER A 256 -8.06 -16.73 14.97
CA SER A 256 -7.09 -17.35 15.87
C SER A 256 -7.46 -18.82 16.11
N PRO A 257 -6.54 -19.77 15.94
CA PRO A 257 -6.79 -21.18 16.22
C PRO A 257 -7.02 -21.47 17.72
N TYR A 258 -6.75 -20.48 18.59
CA TYR A 258 -6.80 -20.62 20.05
C TYR A 258 -8.00 -19.92 20.71
N ARG A 259 -8.84 -19.26 19.92
CA ARG A 259 -9.95 -18.43 20.42
C ARG A 259 -11.29 -18.90 19.85
N GLU A 260 -12.32 -18.75 20.66
CA GLU A 260 -13.70 -18.94 20.21
C GLU A 260 -14.17 -17.73 19.38
N PRO A 261 -15.10 -17.93 18.44
CA PRO A 261 -15.67 -16.82 17.67
C PRO A 261 -16.33 -15.77 18.57
N GLY A 262 -16.15 -14.50 18.22
CA GLY A 262 -16.73 -13.36 18.93
C GLY A 262 -16.66 -12.08 18.10
N GLU A 263 -17.28 -11.03 18.62
CA GLU A 263 -17.24 -9.68 18.08
C GLU A 263 -16.72 -8.74 19.16
N ILE A 264 -15.91 -7.76 18.75
CA ILE A 264 -15.36 -6.72 19.62
C ILE A 264 -15.99 -5.41 19.16
N GLU A 265 -16.89 -4.88 19.98
CA GLU A 265 -17.62 -3.63 19.69
C GLU A 265 -16.79 -2.40 20.10
N GLU A 266 -15.79 -2.61 20.97
CA GLU A 266 -14.91 -1.56 21.47
C GLU A 266 -14.07 -0.92 20.36
N THR A 267 -13.80 0.37 20.52
CA THR A 267 -12.90 1.10 19.63
C THR A 267 -11.49 0.51 19.70
N VAL A 268 -10.94 0.15 18.52
CA VAL A 268 -9.59 -0.39 18.38
C VAL A 268 -8.75 0.36 17.34
N ASN A 269 -7.46 0.02 17.23
CA ASN A 269 -6.53 0.60 16.27
C ASN A 269 -5.64 -0.48 15.64
N LEU A 270 -5.44 -0.43 14.32
CA LEU A 270 -4.58 -1.35 13.59
C LEU A 270 -3.11 -1.33 14.04
N ARG A 271 -2.64 -0.26 14.69
CA ARG A 271 -1.29 -0.20 15.29
C ARG A 271 -1.05 -1.29 16.34
N SER A 272 -2.11 -1.87 16.90
CA SER A 272 -2.03 -2.99 17.84
C SER A 272 -1.85 -4.36 17.18
N LEU A 273 -1.88 -4.46 15.83
CA LEU A 273 -1.73 -5.72 15.11
C LEU A 273 -0.39 -6.42 15.37
N PRO A 274 0.78 -5.76 15.28
CA PRO A 274 2.07 -6.43 15.55
C PRO A 274 2.12 -7.06 16.94
N LYS A 275 1.67 -6.32 17.96
CA LYS A 275 1.56 -6.84 19.33
C LYS A 275 0.60 -8.02 19.41
N THR A 276 -0.58 -7.92 18.81
CA THR A 276 -1.59 -8.99 18.79
C THR A 276 -1.02 -10.27 18.17
N THR A 277 -0.35 -10.14 17.02
CA THR A 277 0.27 -11.27 16.32
C THR A 277 1.35 -11.91 17.18
N ALA A 278 2.27 -11.12 17.75
CA ALA A 278 3.33 -11.66 18.60
C ALA A 278 2.80 -12.32 19.88
N ASP A 279 1.81 -11.71 20.54
CA ASP A 279 1.19 -12.25 21.75
C ASP A 279 0.47 -13.59 21.46
N GLU A 280 -0.25 -13.72 20.34
CA GLU A 280 -0.94 -14.97 19.95
C GLU A 280 0.02 -16.07 19.49
N LEU A 281 1.17 -15.71 18.92
CA LEU A 281 2.26 -16.65 18.60
C LEU A 281 3.13 -17.00 19.81
N GLY A 282 2.93 -16.34 20.95
CA GLY A 282 3.72 -16.56 22.17
C GLY A 282 5.15 -16.03 22.08
N ILE A 283 5.39 -15.02 21.24
CA ILE A 283 6.69 -14.40 20.98
C ILE A 283 6.87 -13.19 21.90
N ASP A 284 8.00 -13.16 22.62
CA ASP A 284 8.36 -12.00 23.45
C ASP A 284 8.64 -10.79 22.56
N ASN A 285 7.94 -9.68 22.83
CA ASN A 285 7.94 -8.50 21.98
C ASN A 285 7.83 -7.22 22.81
N ASP A 286 8.24 -6.11 22.22
CA ASP A 286 8.12 -4.76 22.80
C ASP A 286 7.26 -3.83 21.93
N PHE A 287 6.39 -4.39 21.09
CA PHE A 287 5.46 -3.59 20.31
C PHE A 287 4.55 -2.77 21.22
N ASP A 288 4.38 -1.50 20.87
CA ASP A 288 3.40 -0.64 21.52
C ASP A 288 1.97 -1.15 21.28
N GLY A 289 1.05 -0.74 22.16
CA GLY A 289 -0.38 -1.04 22.03
C GLY A 289 -0.84 -2.15 22.97
N TYR A 290 -1.78 -2.96 22.51
CA TYR A 290 -2.47 -3.99 23.30
C TYR A 290 -2.86 -5.17 22.42
N ASN A 291 -3.14 -6.33 23.02
CA ASN A 291 -3.69 -7.46 22.27
C ASN A 291 -5.15 -7.16 21.89
N LEU A 292 -5.44 -7.13 20.58
CA LEU A 292 -6.76 -6.86 20.03
C LEU A 292 -7.79 -7.91 20.45
N LEU A 293 -7.38 -9.12 20.81
CA LEU A 293 -8.28 -10.21 21.19
C LEU A 293 -8.66 -10.21 22.68
N ASP A 294 -8.07 -9.32 23.48
CA ASP A 294 -8.31 -9.20 24.93
C ASP A 294 -8.86 -7.81 25.32
N VAL A 295 -9.45 -7.10 24.37
CA VAL A 295 -10.04 -5.77 24.58
C VAL A 295 -11.34 -5.90 25.36
N SER A 296 -11.48 -5.10 26.43
CA SER A 296 -12.69 -5.05 27.27
C SER A 296 -13.18 -3.63 27.56
N GLU A 297 -12.54 -2.64 26.92
CA GLU A 297 -12.91 -1.23 27.01
C GLU A 297 -12.45 -0.49 25.75
N ASP A 298 -13.14 0.59 25.41
CA ASP A 298 -12.77 1.46 24.29
C ASP A 298 -11.34 1.96 24.41
N LYS A 299 -10.56 1.72 23.36
CA LYS A 299 -9.20 2.21 23.23
C LYS A 299 -9.18 3.49 22.40
N LEU A 300 -8.11 4.26 22.57
CA LEU A 300 -7.90 5.46 21.79
C LEU A 300 -7.45 5.05 20.38
N SER A 301 -8.23 5.43 19.38
CA SER A 301 -7.84 5.27 17.98
C SER A 301 -7.49 6.62 17.38
N VAL A 302 -6.28 6.73 16.86
CA VAL A 302 -5.78 7.94 16.22
C VAL A 302 -5.63 7.67 14.71
N THR A 303 -5.90 8.72 13.94
CA THR A 303 -5.66 8.80 12.50
C THR A 303 -5.01 10.15 12.26
N GLU A 304 -3.86 10.15 11.59
CA GLU A 304 -3.10 11.35 11.24
C GLU A 304 -2.97 11.42 9.72
N LEU A 305 -3.04 12.64 9.20
CA LEU A 305 -2.70 12.98 7.83
C LEU A 305 -1.78 14.19 7.85
N ILE A 306 -0.57 14.01 7.35
CA ILE A 306 0.40 15.10 7.17
C ILE A 306 0.51 15.36 5.67
N HIS A 307 0.07 16.53 5.22
CA HIS A 307 -0.07 16.81 3.79
C HIS A 307 0.23 18.27 3.45
N ASP A 308 0.41 18.53 2.15
CA ASP A 308 0.51 19.88 1.62
C ASP A 308 -0.89 20.49 1.54
N PRO A 309 -1.17 21.66 2.18
CA PRO A 309 -2.48 22.29 2.10
C PRO A 309 -2.84 22.76 0.69
N SER A 310 -1.86 22.92 -0.22
CA SER A 310 -2.11 23.23 -1.62
C SER A 310 -2.46 22.00 -2.47
N ASN A 311 -2.18 20.79 -1.97
CA ASN A 311 -2.49 19.52 -2.61
C ASN A 311 -3.13 18.55 -1.60
N PRO A 312 -4.38 18.83 -1.16
CA PRO A 312 -5.08 17.99 -0.19
C PRO A 312 -5.22 16.55 -0.68
N GLY A 313 -4.97 15.59 0.22
CA GLY A 313 -5.03 14.16 -0.07
C GLY A 313 -3.73 13.55 -0.60
N SER A 314 -2.70 14.36 -0.86
CA SER A 314 -1.35 13.87 -1.12
C SER A 314 -0.51 14.04 0.15
N PRO A 315 -0.12 12.95 0.84
CA PRO A 315 0.74 13.08 2.02
C PRO A 315 2.08 13.70 1.60
N VAL A 316 2.68 14.49 2.50
CA VAL A 316 4.04 15.01 2.25
C VAL A 316 5.03 13.86 2.31
N GLU A 317 6.04 13.93 1.45
CA GLU A 317 7.20 13.06 1.60
C GLU A 317 7.99 13.47 2.86
N PRO A 318 8.60 12.49 3.56
CA PRO A 318 9.47 12.76 4.72
C PRO A 318 10.71 13.61 4.33
N PHE A 319 11.04 13.63 3.05
CA PHE A 319 12.15 14.35 2.45
C PHE A 319 11.62 15.51 1.63
N GLY A 320 12.30 16.64 1.68
CA GLY A 320 11.89 17.79 0.90
C GLY A 320 12.48 19.09 1.41
N GLN A 321 12.09 20.19 0.76
CA GLN A 321 12.53 21.50 1.20
C GLN A 321 11.81 21.89 2.50
N SER A 322 12.59 22.23 3.53
CA SER A 322 12.11 22.74 4.84
C SER A 322 11.14 23.95 4.77
N ASN A 323 10.91 24.53 3.60
CA ASN A 323 9.99 25.64 3.35
C ASN A 323 8.60 25.19 2.86
N GLN A 324 8.35 23.90 2.65
CA GLN A 324 7.02 23.41 2.25
C GLN A 324 6.01 23.67 3.36
N SER A 325 4.85 24.22 3.01
CA SER A 325 3.76 24.35 3.96
C SER A 325 3.23 22.96 4.32
N ILE A 326 3.25 22.62 5.60
CA ILE A 326 2.66 21.38 6.10
C ILE A 326 1.37 21.65 6.85
N ARG A 327 0.45 20.70 6.71
CA ARG A 327 -0.75 20.61 7.49
C ARG A 327 -0.81 19.24 8.16
N HIS A 328 -1.15 19.23 9.44
CA HIS A 328 -1.25 18.04 10.28
C HIS A 328 -2.69 17.92 10.76
N ASP A 329 -3.47 17.18 9.99
CA ASP A 329 -4.86 16.89 10.27
C ASP A 329 -4.95 15.60 11.10
N ILE A 330 -5.79 15.60 12.13
CA ILE A 330 -5.86 14.51 13.10
C ILE A 330 -7.31 14.18 13.40
N ALA A 331 -7.68 12.90 13.39
CA ALA A 331 -8.92 12.40 13.96
C ALA A 331 -8.60 11.49 15.15
N VAL A 332 -9.31 11.68 16.26
CA VAL A 332 -9.19 10.86 17.46
C VAL A 332 -10.56 10.33 17.84
N VAL A 333 -10.66 9.02 18.03
CA VAL A 333 -11.89 8.28 18.35
C VAL A 333 -11.68 7.47 19.63
N LYS A 334 -12.70 7.44 20.50
CA LYS A 334 -12.79 6.56 21.67
C LYS A 334 -14.27 6.32 22.02
N GLY A 335 -14.73 5.09 21.86
CA GLY A 335 -16.14 4.74 21.90
C GLY A 335 -16.94 5.55 20.89
N ASP A 336 -18.08 6.06 21.33
CA ASP A 336 -18.93 6.93 20.51
C ASP A 336 -18.40 8.36 20.33
N SER A 337 -17.26 8.70 20.95
CA SER A 337 -16.68 10.05 20.89
C SER A 337 -15.64 10.20 19.80
N ARG A 338 -15.74 11.30 19.04
CA ARG A 338 -14.79 11.66 17.98
C ARG A 338 -14.53 13.16 17.93
N MET A 339 -13.24 13.51 17.88
CA MET A 339 -12.75 14.87 17.71
C MET A 339 -11.79 14.91 16.52
N ASP A 340 -12.02 15.87 15.63
CA ASP A 340 -11.13 16.13 14.51
C ASP A 340 -10.39 17.45 14.75
N TYR A 341 -9.16 17.54 14.26
CA TYR A 341 -8.39 18.76 14.14
C TYR A 341 -8.12 19.01 12.65
N VAL A 342 -8.92 19.88 12.06
CA VAL A 342 -8.90 20.26 10.62
C VAL A 342 -9.16 21.76 10.59
N ASP A 343 -8.11 22.58 10.49
CA ASP A 343 -8.14 24.04 10.73
C ASP A 343 -8.63 24.46 12.13
N GLY A 344 -8.46 23.59 13.11
CA GLY A 344 -8.91 23.78 14.49
C GLY A 344 -9.73 22.59 14.99
N PHE A 345 -10.08 22.63 16.29
CA PHE A 345 -10.87 21.57 16.92
C PHE A 345 -12.30 21.56 16.42
N LYS A 346 -12.75 20.41 15.93
CA LYS A 346 -14.12 20.14 15.51
C LYS A 346 -14.63 18.88 16.20
N LYS A 347 -15.59 19.07 17.11
CA LYS A 347 -16.35 17.96 17.68
C LYS A 347 -17.20 17.32 16.59
N VAL A 348 -17.05 16.01 16.39
CA VAL A 348 -17.85 15.25 15.43
C VAL A 348 -18.99 14.53 16.14
N ARG A 349 -18.69 13.77 17.21
CA ARG A 349 -19.69 13.03 18.01
C ARG A 349 -19.20 12.75 19.46
N GLY A 350 -20.12 12.27 20.31
CA GLY A 350 -19.89 11.84 21.70
C GLY A 350 -19.63 12.97 22.69
N ASP A 351 -19.08 12.65 23.86
CA ASP A 351 -19.00 13.57 25.02
C ASP A 351 -17.59 13.75 25.61
N LEU A 352 -16.57 13.03 25.12
CA LEU A 352 -15.18 13.08 25.63
C LEU A 352 -14.36 14.28 25.10
N ASP A 353 -14.97 15.46 24.99
CA ASP A 353 -14.40 16.59 24.24
C ASP A 353 -13.01 17.03 24.73
N GLU A 354 -12.83 17.22 26.04
CA GLU A 354 -11.55 17.72 26.56
C GLU A 354 -10.45 16.64 26.59
N GLU A 355 -10.81 15.37 26.87
CA GLU A 355 -9.86 14.25 26.79
C GLU A 355 -9.30 14.12 25.36
N LEU A 356 -10.17 14.10 24.35
CA LEU A 356 -9.73 13.97 22.96
C LEU A 356 -8.95 15.20 22.49
N LYS A 357 -9.31 16.41 22.93
CA LYS A 357 -8.52 17.62 22.67
C LYS A 357 -7.13 17.54 23.28
N ASP A 358 -7.00 17.04 24.50
CA ASP A 358 -5.70 16.89 25.16
C ASP A 358 -4.80 15.89 24.43
N HIS A 359 -5.35 14.79 23.92
CA HIS A 359 -4.62 13.86 23.05
C HIS A 359 -4.12 14.53 21.77
N ILE A 360 -4.98 15.28 21.08
CA ILE A 360 -4.59 16.04 19.88
C ILE A 360 -3.51 17.09 20.21
N ARG A 361 -3.64 17.82 21.32
CA ARG A 361 -2.63 18.80 21.76
C ARG A 361 -1.28 18.13 22.01
N LYS A 362 -1.29 16.95 22.61
CA LYS A 362 -0.07 16.16 22.86
C LYS A 362 0.60 15.76 21.55
N ILE A 363 -0.15 15.15 20.61
CA ILE A 363 0.38 14.75 19.31
C ILE A 363 0.96 15.95 18.56
N ARG A 364 0.24 17.07 18.52
CA ARG A 364 0.69 18.31 17.84
C ARG A 364 1.81 19.06 18.55
N SER A 365 2.17 18.67 19.78
CA SER A 365 3.33 19.23 20.48
C SER A 365 4.64 18.58 20.04
N GLU A 366 4.56 17.47 19.31
CA GLU A 366 5.69 16.82 18.65
C GLU A 366 5.90 17.52 17.30
N ASP A 367 7.11 18.04 17.06
CA ASP A 367 7.43 18.71 15.80
C ASP A 367 7.47 17.70 14.65
N VAL A 368 6.74 17.98 13.58
CA VAL A 368 6.90 17.25 12.30
C VAL A 368 8.17 17.78 11.64
N THR A 369 9.26 17.02 11.74
CA THR A 369 10.55 17.38 11.16
C THR A 369 10.73 16.72 9.79
N PHE A 370 11.08 17.50 8.78
CA PHE A 370 11.61 16.98 7.52
C PHE A 370 13.07 16.58 7.68
N GLU A 371 13.44 15.47 7.07
CA GLU A 371 14.86 15.16 6.90
C GLU A 371 15.39 15.99 5.71
N PRO A 372 16.50 16.73 5.89
CA PRO A 372 16.99 17.67 4.89
C PRO A 372 17.43 17.01 3.58
N THR A 373 17.74 15.71 3.63
CA THR A 373 18.20 14.87 2.52
C THR A 373 17.86 13.40 2.83
N ASN A 374 17.57 12.61 1.80
CA ASN A 374 17.38 11.16 1.87
C ASN A 374 18.72 10.42 1.99
N ASP A 375 19.60 10.89 2.89
CA ASP A 375 20.97 10.38 2.96
C ASP A 375 21.04 8.91 3.41
N SER A 376 20.03 8.43 4.14
CA SER A 376 19.85 7.02 4.55
C SER A 376 19.46 6.10 3.40
N ALA A 377 18.52 6.47 2.52
CA ALA A 377 18.25 5.65 1.33
C ALA A 377 19.39 5.74 0.30
N ASP A 378 20.13 6.85 0.26
CA ASP A 378 21.32 6.97 -0.60
C ASP A 378 22.55 6.24 -0.02
N SER A 379 22.68 6.14 1.31
CA SER A 379 23.71 5.35 1.97
C SER A 379 23.40 3.85 1.97
N ASP A 380 22.15 3.45 2.18
CA ASP A 380 21.72 2.06 2.03
C ASP A 380 21.88 1.60 0.58
N ARG A 381 21.59 2.45 -0.41
CA ARG A 381 21.86 2.14 -1.83
C ARG A 381 23.36 1.97 -2.08
N LYS A 382 24.23 2.86 -1.56
CA LYS A 382 25.70 2.73 -1.72
C LYS A 382 26.27 1.53 -0.97
N ASP A 383 25.80 1.23 0.23
CA ASP A 383 26.27 0.09 1.02
C ASP A 383 25.78 -1.23 0.43
N ARG A 384 24.58 -1.27 -0.14
CA ARG A 384 24.07 -2.41 -0.92
C ARG A 384 24.84 -2.57 -2.23
N LEU A 385 25.19 -1.47 -2.92
CA LEU A 385 26.09 -1.50 -4.10
C LEU A 385 27.52 -1.95 -3.75
N ARG A 386 28.07 -1.59 -2.58
CA ARG A 386 29.36 -2.09 -2.08
C ARG A 386 29.30 -3.57 -1.69
N GLN A 387 28.25 -4.00 -0.99
CA GLN A 387 28.04 -5.41 -0.62
C GLN A 387 27.87 -6.32 -1.86
N LEU A 388 27.30 -5.78 -2.94
CA LEU A 388 27.14 -6.45 -4.23
C LEU A 388 28.35 -6.29 -5.17
N GLY A 389 29.37 -5.52 -4.79
CA GLY A 389 30.65 -5.37 -5.51
C GLY A 389 30.64 -4.40 -6.70
N TYR A 390 29.66 -3.50 -6.79
CA TYR A 390 29.55 -2.49 -7.85
C TYR A 390 30.29 -1.18 -7.56
N LEU A 391 30.59 -0.92 -6.28
CA LEU A 391 31.42 0.20 -5.83
C LEU A 391 32.59 -0.38 -5.01
N GLU A 392 33.81 0.11 -5.24
CA GLU A 392 34.98 -0.21 -4.37
C GLU A 392 34.88 0.43 -2.98
#